data_AF-A0A523XTC4-F1
#
_entry.id   AF-A0A523XTC4-F1
#
_cell.length_a   1.000
_cell.length_b   1.000
_cell.length_c   1.000
_cell.angle_alpha   90.00
_cell.angle_beta   90.00
_cell.angle_gamma   90.00
#
_symmetry.space_group_name_H-M   'P 1'
#
loop_
_entity.id
_entity.type
_entity.pdbx_description
1 polymer ?
#
loop_
_entity_poly.entity_id
_entity_poly.type
_entity_poly.pdbx_seq_one_letter_code
_entity_poly.pdbx_strand_id
1 'polypeptide(L)'
;MSSVSKKPLILLAPTADLAKAGLEAATGTRPLLYAADQDNWEAMAEVAKQAGTPLAVRADTLEALADLTQKLKQAGVEELVLDPGVSGYLDSLERLTTLRRLALKKNFRPLGYPIITFPGASGEVDEILLAAEHIAKYGGLIVLEEFNPASLYALLVLRQNIYTNPQKPIQVQPGVYEINSPDKDAPLMVTTNFSITYFSVANEVEGSGQPAWLLVTDSEGMSVLTAWAAGKFDAERVAKDAKAFNVDEKVSHHKMIIPGHVAVISGELEEEMPDWEIMVGPREAVDITSYLKAMWLN
;
A
#
# COMPACT_ATOMS: atom_id res chain seq x y z
N MET A 1 2.05 27.23 11.43
CA MET A 1 2.17 25.96 10.67
C MET A 1 0.87 25.15 10.63
N SER A 2 0.12 25.04 11.73
CA SER A 2 -1.22 24.40 11.75
C SER A 2 -2.26 25.08 10.85
N SER A 3 -2.02 26.31 10.42
CA SER A 3 -2.86 27.06 9.49
C SER A 3 -2.85 26.53 8.05
N VAL A 4 -1.83 25.76 7.65
CA VAL A 4 -1.66 25.28 6.27
C VAL A 4 -1.62 23.76 6.14
N SER A 5 -1.33 23.02 7.22
CA SER A 5 -1.33 21.55 7.22
C SER A 5 -1.75 21.00 8.58
N LYS A 6 -2.49 19.89 8.55
CA LYS A 6 -2.87 19.09 9.72
C LYS A 6 -1.99 17.85 9.91
N LYS A 7 -0.95 17.67 9.08
CA LYS A 7 -0.04 16.52 9.17
C LYS A 7 0.85 16.63 10.43
N PRO A 8 1.28 15.51 11.02
CA PRO A 8 2.29 15.51 12.08
C PRO A 8 3.58 16.19 11.63
N LEU A 9 4.34 16.73 12.59
CA LEU A 9 5.56 17.49 12.35
C LEU A 9 6.79 16.72 12.86
N ILE A 10 7.90 16.88 12.15
CA ILE A 10 9.24 16.55 12.62
C ILE A 10 9.98 17.89 12.74
N LEU A 11 10.46 18.21 13.94
CA LEU A 11 11.22 19.43 14.20
C LEU A 11 12.71 19.10 14.15
N LEU A 12 13.37 19.48 13.05
CA LEU A 12 14.81 19.40 12.90
C LEU A 12 15.45 20.55 13.71
N ALA A 13 15.77 20.28 14.96
CA ALA A 13 16.29 21.24 15.94
C ALA A 13 17.60 20.70 16.55
N PRO A 14 18.77 21.19 16.10
CA PRO A 14 20.07 20.69 16.56
C PRO A 14 20.41 21.07 18.01
N THR A 15 19.63 21.96 18.63
CA THR A 15 19.83 22.41 20.01
C THR A 15 18.53 22.41 20.80
N ALA A 16 18.64 22.27 22.12
CA ALA A 16 17.51 22.32 23.04
C ALA A 16 16.73 23.65 22.97
N ASP A 17 17.42 24.77 22.74
CA ASP A 17 16.78 26.08 22.61
C ASP A 17 15.93 26.18 21.34
N LEU A 18 16.43 25.66 20.21
CA LEU A 18 15.66 25.57 18.97
C LEU A 18 14.49 24.59 19.11
N ALA A 19 14.68 23.48 19.84
CA ALA A 19 13.62 22.53 20.10
C ALA A 19 12.48 23.18 20.92
N LYS A 20 12.79 23.94 21.97
CA LYS A 20 11.81 24.71 22.75
C LYS A 20 11.07 25.72 21.89
N ALA A 21 11.79 26.55 21.12
CA ALA A 21 11.19 27.54 20.24
C ALA A 21 10.26 26.89 19.19
N GLY A 22 10.68 25.74 18.62
CA GLY A 22 9.87 24.96 17.69
C GLY A 22 8.60 24.40 18.33
N LEU A 23 8.69 23.89 19.56
CA LEU A 23 7.54 23.40 20.34
C LEU A 23 6.53 24.51 20.67
N GLU A 24 7.02 25.69 21.08
CA GLU A 24 6.18 26.87 21.30
C GLU A 24 5.43 27.28 20.03
N ALA A 25 6.13 27.32 18.90
CA ALA A 25 5.53 27.61 17.59
C ALA A 25 4.57 26.50 17.10
N ALA A 26 4.72 25.29 17.62
CA ALA A 26 3.92 24.11 17.29
C ALA A 26 2.92 23.73 18.41
N THR A 27 2.51 24.70 19.22
CA THR A 27 1.56 24.50 20.33
C THR A 27 0.30 23.75 19.89
N GLY A 28 -0.12 22.75 20.66
CA GLY A 28 -1.27 21.90 20.36
C GLY A 28 -0.98 20.75 19.39
N THR A 29 0.27 20.58 18.96
CA THR A 29 0.73 19.41 18.21
C THR A 29 1.67 18.56 19.05
N ARG A 30 1.95 17.34 18.58
CA ARG A 30 2.90 16.41 19.20
C ARG A 30 3.99 16.02 18.19
N PRO A 31 5.00 16.88 17.97
CA PRO A 31 6.02 16.63 16.96
C PRO A 31 7.02 15.55 17.40
N LEU A 32 7.74 14.98 16.44
CA LEU A 32 9.02 14.30 16.69
C LEU A 32 10.14 15.34 16.76
N LEU A 33 10.88 15.37 17.87
CA LEU A 33 12.09 16.18 17.98
C LEU A 33 13.26 15.44 17.34
N TYR A 34 14.01 16.12 16.47
CA TYR A 34 15.19 15.56 15.82
C TYR A 34 16.37 16.53 16.00
N ALA A 35 17.50 16.14 16.62
CA ALA A 35 17.77 14.87 17.28
C ALA A 35 18.71 15.06 18.49
N ALA A 36 18.69 14.07 19.39
CA ALA A 36 19.67 13.92 20.44
C ALA A 36 20.90 13.14 19.94
N ASP A 37 22.10 13.62 20.27
CA ASP A 37 23.40 13.01 19.98
C ASP A 37 24.27 12.95 21.26
N GLN A 38 25.55 12.58 21.13
CA GLN A 38 26.46 12.48 22.28
C GLN A 38 26.68 13.80 23.02
N ASP A 39 26.56 14.93 22.32
CA ASP A 39 26.92 16.25 22.83
C ASP A 39 25.72 16.94 23.49
N ASN A 40 24.49 16.64 23.04
CA ASN A 40 23.29 17.38 23.44
C ASN A 40 22.20 16.53 24.14
N TRP A 41 22.40 15.22 24.31
CA TRP A 41 21.31 14.31 24.74
C TRP A 41 20.64 14.71 26.05
N GLU A 42 21.38 15.21 27.06
CA GLU A 42 20.82 15.58 28.36
C GLU A 42 19.83 16.74 28.23
N ALA A 43 20.22 17.78 27.50
CA ALA A 43 19.40 18.96 27.27
C ALA A 43 18.18 18.62 26.40
N MET A 44 18.37 17.80 25.35
CA MET A 44 17.29 17.33 24.49
C MET A 44 16.30 16.41 25.23
N ALA A 45 16.80 15.57 26.14
CA ALA A 45 15.95 14.69 26.95
C ALA A 45 15.02 15.49 27.87
N GLU A 46 15.53 16.54 28.50
CA GLU A 46 14.74 17.39 29.38
C GLU A 46 13.63 18.10 28.60
N VAL A 47 13.95 18.63 27.41
CA VAL A 47 12.95 19.26 26.52
C VAL A 47 11.88 18.26 26.10
N ALA A 48 12.27 17.08 25.61
CA ALA A 48 11.35 16.05 25.16
C ALA A 48 10.43 15.55 26.29
N LYS A 49 10.99 15.38 27.50
CA LYS A 49 10.26 14.95 28.69
C LYS A 49 9.25 15.99 29.16
N GLN A 50 9.67 17.25 29.25
CA GLN A 50 8.77 18.35 29.63
C GLN A 50 7.62 18.52 28.65
N ALA A 51 7.88 18.34 27.36
CA ALA A 51 6.89 18.47 26.29
C ALA A 51 6.05 17.20 26.05
N GLY A 52 6.47 16.04 26.57
CA GLY A 52 5.81 14.76 26.33
C GLY A 52 5.85 14.31 24.86
N THR A 53 6.94 14.63 24.16
CA THR A 53 7.12 14.36 22.71
C THR A 53 8.15 13.26 22.45
N PRO A 54 7.99 12.46 21.38
CA PRO A 54 9.02 11.52 20.96
C PRO A 54 10.30 12.23 20.53
N LEU A 55 11.44 11.54 20.68
CA LEU A 55 12.79 12.08 20.41
C LEU A 55 13.57 11.14 19.50
N ALA A 56 14.11 11.66 18.40
CA ALA A 56 15.06 10.95 17.57
C ALA A 56 16.45 10.97 18.20
N VAL A 57 17.20 9.87 18.05
CA VAL A 57 18.53 9.66 18.60
C VAL A 57 19.47 9.33 17.46
N ARG A 58 20.51 10.15 17.27
CA ARG A 58 21.47 10.01 16.18
C ARG A 58 22.82 9.56 16.71
N ALA A 59 23.40 8.55 16.07
CA ALA A 59 24.80 8.18 16.27
C ALA A 59 25.34 7.39 15.07
N ASP A 60 26.64 7.49 14.81
CA ASP A 60 27.28 6.85 13.65
C ASP A 60 27.52 5.34 13.83
N THR A 61 27.43 4.84 15.07
CA THR A 61 27.66 3.43 15.42
C THR A 61 26.51 2.82 16.20
N LEU A 62 26.37 1.50 16.13
CA LEU A 62 25.32 0.76 16.83
C LEU A 62 25.52 0.81 18.35
N GLU A 63 26.77 0.79 18.79
CA GLU A 63 27.18 0.90 20.19
C GLU A 63 26.79 2.28 20.74
N ALA A 64 27.11 3.35 20.02
CA ALA A 64 26.77 4.71 20.43
C ALA A 64 25.25 4.92 20.47
N LEU A 65 24.50 4.38 19.49
CA LEU A 65 23.04 4.38 19.52
C LEU A 65 22.50 3.65 20.75
N ALA A 66 23.01 2.46 21.05
CA ALA A 66 22.57 1.67 22.19
C ALA A 66 22.85 2.37 23.52
N ASP A 67 24.01 3.01 23.65
CA ASP A 67 24.39 3.77 24.84
C ASP A 67 23.48 4.98 25.03
N LEU A 68 23.22 5.75 23.96
CA LEU A 68 22.36 6.93 24.00
C LEU A 68 20.90 6.57 24.32
N THR A 69 20.35 5.52 23.71
CA THR A 69 18.96 5.12 24.00
C THR A 69 18.80 4.65 25.44
N GLN A 70 19.81 3.98 26.01
CA GLN A 70 19.82 3.62 27.43
C GLN A 70 19.86 4.85 28.34
N LYS A 71 20.74 5.82 28.06
CA LYS A 71 20.83 7.09 28.81
C LYS A 71 19.52 7.88 28.77
N LEU A 72 18.93 8.03 27.58
CA LEU A 72 17.65 8.71 27.39
C LEU A 72 16.51 8.03 28.12
N LYS A 73 16.47 6.69 28.08
CA LYS A 73 15.49 5.92 28.84
C LYS A 73 15.66 6.11 30.36
N GLN A 74 16.89 6.11 30.86
CA GLN A 74 17.16 6.39 32.29
C GLN A 74 16.76 7.82 32.69
N ALA A 75 16.86 8.79 31.77
CA ALA A 75 16.36 10.15 31.98
C ALA A 75 14.81 10.25 31.93
N GLY A 76 14.13 9.19 31.51
CA GLY A 76 12.67 9.08 31.46
C GLY A 76 12.05 9.35 30.08
N VAL A 77 12.84 9.35 29.01
CA VAL A 77 12.35 9.46 27.63
C VAL A 77 12.24 8.06 27.03
N GLU A 78 11.01 7.55 26.91
CA GLU A 78 10.75 6.19 26.43
C GLU A 78 10.44 6.10 24.94
N GLU A 79 9.86 7.14 24.35
CA GLU A 79 9.49 7.17 22.94
C GLU A 79 10.65 7.68 22.08
N LEU A 80 11.44 6.73 21.61
CA LEU A 80 12.63 7.01 20.82
C LEU A 80 12.47 6.56 19.36
N VAL A 81 13.18 7.25 18.47
CA VAL A 81 13.36 6.86 17.06
C VAL A 81 14.85 6.86 16.77
N LEU A 82 15.38 5.83 16.12
CA LEU A 82 16.81 5.73 15.83
C LEU A 82 17.13 6.39 14.50
N ASP A 83 18.18 7.18 14.47
CA ASP A 83 18.84 7.62 13.25
C ASP A 83 20.28 7.07 13.24
N PRO A 84 20.57 6.09 12.38
CA PRO A 84 21.89 5.49 12.32
C PRO A 84 22.86 6.21 11.36
N GLY A 85 22.51 7.41 10.88
CA GLY A 85 23.40 8.26 10.10
C GLY A 85 23.78 7.70 8.73
N VAL A 86 22.95 6.82 8.16
CA VAL A 86 23.22 6.18 6.85
C VAL A 86 22.81 7.09 5.69
N SER A 87 23.58 7.03 4.60
CA SER A 87 23.35 7.92 3.45
C SER A 87 23.73 7.32 2.08
N GLY A 88 24.21 6.08 2.03
CA GLY A 88 24.45 5.33 0.79
C GLY A 88 23.63 4.05 0.71
N TYR A 89 23.76 3.30 -0.38
CA TYR A 89 23.04 2.03 -0.58
C TYR A 89 23.56 0.91 0.34
N LEU A 90 24.89 0.71 0.39
CA LEU A 90 25.47 -0.44 1.12
C LEU A 90 25.37 -0.27 2.65
N ASP A 91 25.75 0.90 3.16
CA ASP A 91 25.68 1.22 4.59
C ASP A 91 24.23 1.20 5.09
N SER A 92 23.27 1.73 4.31
CA SER A 92 21.85 1.63 4.63
C SER A 92 21.40 0.18 4.76
N LEU A 93 21.64 -0.64 3.73
CA LEU A 93 21.24 -2.04 3.74
C LEU A 93 21.81 -2.79 4.95
N GLU A 94 23.10 -2.62 5.22
CA GLU A 94 23.80 -3.30 6.32
C GLU A 94 23.27 -2.85 7.68
N ARG A 95 23.20 -1.54 7.92
CA ARG A 95 22.87 -0.95 9.21
C ARG A 95 21.40 -1.17 9.56
N LEU A 96 20.47 -0.92 8.64
CA LEU A 96 19.04 -1.11 8.87
C LEU A 96 18.71 -2.59 9.10
N THR A 97 19.33 -3.50 8.33
CA THR A 97 19.18 -4.94 8.53
C THR A 97 19.71 -5.38 9.89
N THR A 98 20.87 -4.86 10.30
CA THR A 98 21.49 -5.22 11.58
C THR A 98 20.65 -4.74 12.75
N LEU A 99 20.19 -3.49 12.73
CA LEU A 99 19.27 -2.93 13.74
C LEU A 99 18.03 -3.81 13.90
N ARG A 100 17.35 -4.12 12.79
CA ARG A 100 16.13 -4.95 12.82
C ARG A 100 16.41 -6.35 13.36
N ARG A 101 17.52 -6.97 12.98
CA ARG A 101 17.90 -8.32 13.44
C ARG A 101 18.28 -8.34 14.91
N LEU A 102 19.03 -7.35 15.39
CA LEU A 102 19.39 -7.26 16.82
C LEU A 102 18.14 -7.10 17.69
N ALA A 103 17.21 -6.22 17.28
CA ALA A 103 15.95 -6.02 17.97
C ALA A 103 15.11 -7.30 18.03
N LEU A 104 14.92 -8.01 16.91
CA LEU A 104 14.00 -9.15 16.83
C LEU A 104 14.63 -10.51 17.19
N LYS A 105 15.84 -10.79 16.71
CA LYS A 105 16.46 -12.12 16.88
C LYS A 105 17.33 -12.23 18.12
N LYS A 106 17.87 -11.11 18.61
CA LYS A 106 18.70 -11.07 19.82
C LYS A 106 17.97 -10.41 21.00
N ASN A 107 16.74 -9.94 20.80
CA ASN A 107 15.96 -9.20 21.80
C ASN A 107 16.76 -8.02 22.40
N PHE A 108 17.63 -7.40 21.60
CA PHE A 108 18.50 -6.33 22.06
C PHE A 108 17.70 -5.03 22.19
N ARG A 109 17.06 -4.87 23.35
CA ARG A 109 16.11 -3.78 23.65
C ARG A 109 16.64 -2.36 23.39
N PRO A 110 17.92 -2.01 23.62
CA PRO A 110 18.42 -0.67 23.34
C PRO A 110 18.25 -0.20 21.89
N LEU A 111 18.17 -1.14 20.93
CA LEU A 111 17.96 -0.84 19.51
C LEU A 111 16.55 -1.25 19.04
N GLY A 112 15.63 -1.48 19.97
CA GLY A 112 14.27 -1.96 19.72
C GLY A 112 13.25 -0.88 19.36
N TYR A 113 13.66 0.12 18.58
CA TYR A 113 12.86 1.30 18.24
C TYR A 113 12.67 1.45 16.73
N PRO A 114 11.65 2.20 16.26
CA PRO A 114 11.54 2.58 14.84
C PRO A 114 12.76 3.37 14.37
N ILE A 115 13.02 3.35 13.07
CA ILE A 115 14.18 4.00 12.46
C ILE A 115 13.72 5.16 11.57
N ILE A 116 14.36 6.31 11.67
CA ILE A 116 14.23 7.44 10.74
C ILE A 116 15.43 7.48 9.79
N THR A 117 15.21 7.80 8.51
CA THR A 117 16.25 7.93 7.49
C THR A 117 16.08 9.18 6.63
N PHE A 118 17.17 9.65 6.04
CA PHE A 118 17.25 10.85 5.20
C PHE A 118 17.96 10.54 3.87
N PRO A 119 17.31 9.82 2.94
CA PRO A 119 17.95 9.36 1.70
C PRO A 119 18.49 10.49 0.79
N GLY A 120 17.98 11.72 0.90
CA GLY A 120 18.48 12.87 0.14
C GLY A 120 19.67 13.61 0.76
N ALA A 121 20.04 13.32 2.01
CA ALA A 121 20.95 14.18 2.78
C ALA A 121 22.40 14.25 2.27
N SER A 122 22.90 13.20 1.61
CA SER A 122 24.27 13.21 1.04
C SER A 122 24.34 13.84 -0.34
N GLY A 123 23.26 13.75 -1.13
CA GLY A 123 23.27 14.10 -2.56
C GLY A 123 24.16 13.21 -3.44
N GLU A 124 24.77 12.16 -2.88
CA GLU A 124 25.70 11.27 -3.59
C GLU A 124 25.00 10.11 -4.31
N VAL A 125 23.77 9.81 -3.90
CA VAL A 125 22.94 8.73 -4.43
C VAL A 125 21.59 9.26 -4.91
N ASP A 126 20.87 8.45 -5.68
CA ASP A 126 19.51 8.78 -6.08
C ASP A 126 18.58 8.64 -4.87
N GLU A 127 18.02 9.76 -4.42
CA GLU A 127 17.15 9.83 -3.26
C GLU A 127 15.96 8.86 -3.36
N ILE A 128 15.35 8.75 -4.55
CA ILE A 128 14.13 7.96 -4.73
C ILE A 128 14.46 6.46 -4.71
N LEU A 129 15.58 6.06 -5.32
CA LEU A 129 16.05 4.68 -5.24
C LEU A 129 16.45 4.30 -3.81
N LEU A 130 17.16 5.18 -3.08
CA LEU A 130 17.54 4.90 -1.71
C LEU A 130 16.30 4.88 -0.78
N ALA A 131 15.33 5.78 -0.98
CA ALA A 131 14.06 5.76 -0.27
C ALA A 131 13.28 4.45 -0.52
N ALA A 132 13.26 3.96 -1.76
CA ALA A 132 12.67 2.67 -2.11
C ALA A 132 13.36 1.51 -1.38
N GLU A 133 14.69 1.53 -1.28
CA GLU A 133 15.45 0.58 -0.47
C GLU A 133 15.03 0.65 1.00
N HIS A 134 14.96 1.86 1.59
CA HIS A 134 14.58 2.05 2.99
C HIS A 134 13.15 1.55 3.28
N ILE A 135 12.20 1.74 2.35
CA ILE A 135 10.85 1.14 2.43
C ILE A 135 10.94 -0.39 2.51
N ALA A 136 11.75 -1.00 1.64
CA ALA A 136 11.92 -2.45 1.61
C ALA A 136 12.77 -2.99 2.78
N LYS A 137 13.60 -2.13 3.40
CA LYS A 137 14.61 -2.48 4.40
C LYS A 137 14.41 -1.71 5.70
N TYR A 138 13.22 -1.82 6.27
CA TYR A 138 12.95 -1.53 7.68
C TYR A 138 13.05 -0.05 8.10
N GLY A 139 13.12 0.89 7.18
CA GLY A 139 12.93 2.32 7.46
C GLY A 139 11.51 2.55 8.01
N GLY A 140 11.39 3.16 9.18
CA GLY A 140 10.11 3.46 9.82
C GLY A 140 9.56 4.82 9.42
N LEU A 141 10.44 5.83 9.36
CA LEU A 141 10.18 7.17 8.89
C LEU A 141 11.23 7.51 7.84
N ILE A 142 10.82 7.96 6.65
CA ILE A 142 11.73 8.30 5.56
C ILE A 142 11.46 9.76 5.20
N VAL A 143 12.45 10.62 5.41
CA VAL A 143 12.37 12.06 5.16
C VAL A 143 12.98 12.35 3.80
N LEU A 144 12.15 12.83 2.88
CA LEU A 144 12.59 13.26 1.56
C LEU A 144 12.92 14.75 1.59
N GLU A 145 14.03 15.14 0.96
CA GLU A 145 14.45 16.53 0.72
C GLU A 145 13.59 17.17 -0.37
N GLU A 146 13.28 16.42 -1.43
CA GLU A 146 12.50 16.93 -2.56
C GLU A 146 11.09 16.36 -2.63
N PHE A 147 10.10 17.24 -2.83
CA PHE A 147 8.74 16.85 -3.13
C PHE A 147 8.52 16.82 -4.64
N ASN A 148 8.43 15.61 -5.20
CA ASN A 148 8.00 15.37 -6.57
C ASN A 148 6.77 14.44 -6.60
N PRO A 149 5.61 14.88 -7.12
CA PRO A 149 4.40 14.05 -7.16
C PRO A 149 4.57 12.70 -7.87
N ALA A 150 5.33 12.65 -8.97
CA ALA A 150 5.52 11.42 -9.73
C ALA A 150 6.38 10.41 -8.96
N SER A 151 7.49 10.87 -8.37
CA SER A 151 8.36 10.02 -7.55
C SER A 151 7.66 9.58 -6.26
N LEU A 152 6.91 10.48 -5.62
CA LEU A 152 6.14 10.16 -4.42
C LEU A 152 5.08 9.10 -4.70
N TYR A 153 4.39 9.17 -5.84
CA TYR A 153 3.43 8.15 -6.24
C TYR A 153 4.08 6.76 -6.31
N ALA A 154 5.25 6.65 -6.96
CA ALA A 154 5.99 5.39 -7.04
C ALA A 154 6.36 4.84 -5.65
N LEU A 155 6.85 5.69 -4.75
CA LEU A 155 7.18 5.30 -3.37
C LEU A 155 5.95 4.88 -2.56
N LEU A 156 4.81 5.57 -2.72
CA LEU A 156 3.56 5.23 -2.04
C LEU A 156 3.01 3.87 -2.53
N VAL A 157 3.08 3.59 -3.83
CA VAL A 157 2.71 2.28 -4.41
C VAL A 157 3.64 1.19 -3.88
N LEU A 158 4.95 1.40 -3.89
CA LEU A 158 5.91 0.43 -3.34
C LEU A 158 5.63 0.13 -1.86
N ARG A 159 5.40 1.18 -1.05
CA ARG A 159 5.04 1.02 0.36
C ARG A 159 3.74 0.22 0.52
N GLN A 160 2.71 0.53 -0.27
CA GLN A 160 1.46 -0.21 -0.22
C GLN A 160 1.68 -1.70 -0.54
N ASN A 161 2.48 -2.00 -1.57
CA ASN A 161 2.78 -3.36 -1.98
C ASN A 161 3.55 -4.13 -0.90
N ILE A 162 4.64 -3.56 -0.37
CA ILE A 162 5.49 -4.21 0.65
C ILE A 162 4.74 -4.44 1.97
N TYR A 163 3.87 -3.51 2.37
CA TYR A 163 3.14 -3.58 3.65
C TYR A 163 1.74 -4.21 3.52
N THR A 164 1.36 -4.72 2.35
CA THR A 164 0.14 -5.52 2.18
C THR A 164 0.27 -6.84 2.93
N ASN A 165 -0.78 -7.23 3.66
CA ASN A 165 -0.80 -8.51 4.36
C ASN A 165 -0.74 -9.65 3.33
N PRO A 166 0.34 -10.44 3.28
CA PRO A 166 0.48 -11.49 2.25
C PRO A 166 -0.50 -12.64 2.44
N GLN A 167 -1.16 -12.76 3.60
CA GLN A 167 -2.15 -13.79 3.89
C GLN A 167 -3.58 -13.36 3.52
N LYS A 168 -3.80 -12.09 3.24
CA LYS A 168 -5.11 -11.55 2.87
C LYS A 168 -5.00 -10.80 1.55
N PRO A 169 -5.37 -11.43 0.42
CA PRO A 169 -5.40 -10.75 -0.86
C PRO A 169 -6.23 -9.48 -0.78
N ILE A 170 -5.82 -8.43 -1.48
CA ILE A 170 -6.65 -7.23 -1.61
C ILE A 170 -7.83 -7.61 -2.50
N GLN A 171 -9.04 -7.47 -1.96
CA GLN A 171 -10.29 -7.84 -2.61
C GLN A 171 -11.08 -6.60 -2.99
N VAL A 172 -11.80 -6.70 -4.10
CA VAL A 172 -12.87 -5.77 -4.46
C VAL A 172 -14.16 -6.31 -3.85
N GLN A 173 -15.11 -5.43 -3.52
CA GLN A 173 -16.39 -5.91 -2.98
C GLN A 173 -17.15 -6.66 -4.08
N PRO A 174 -17.64 -7.89 -3.85
CA PRO A 174 -18.50 -8.58 -4.82
C PRO A 174 -19.74 -7.75 -5.15
N GLY A 175 -20.12 -7.71 -6.41
CA GLY A 175 -21.23 -6.89 -6.88
C GLY A 175 -21.15 -6.62 -8.39
N VAL A 176 -22.07 -5.78 -8.86
CA VAL A 176 -22.13 -5.36 -10.27
C VAL A 176 -21.62 -3.93 -10.39
N TYR A 177 -20.59 -3.73 -11.21
CA TYR A 177 -19.92 -2.46 -11.41
C TYR A 177 -20.26 -1.86 -12.77
N GLU A 178 -20.46 -0.55 -12.77
CA GLU A 178 -20.73 0.28 -13.95
C GLU A 178 -19.41 0.80 -14.53
N ILE A 179 -19.12 0.46 -15.78
CA ILE A 179 -17.94 1.00 -16.50
C ILE A 179 -18.44 1.78 -17.70
N ASN A 180 -17.98 3.04 -17.84
CA ASN A 180 -18.36 3.94 -18.93
C ASN A 180 -19.88 4.20 -19.07
N SER A 181 -20.61 4.24 -17.95
CA SER A 181 -22.07 4.54 -17.90
C SER A 181 -22.92 3.59 -18.76
N PRO A 182 -22.96 2.29 -18.44
CA PRO A 182 -23.66 1.31 -19.25
C PRO A 182 -25.18 1.48 -19.22
N ASP A 183 -25.81 1.25 -20.37
CA ASP A 183 -27.26 1.10 -20.49
C ASP A 183 -27.67 -0.38 -20.44
N LYS A 184 -28.92 -0.67 -20.78
CA LYS A 184 -29.46 -2.03 -20.73
C LYS A 184 -28.97 -2.94 -21.86
N ASP A 185 -28.39 -2.37 -22.92
CA ASP A 185 -27.93 -3.13 -24.09
C ASP A 185 -26.40 -3.35 -24.04
N ALA A 186 -25.72 -2.72 -23.08
CA ALA A 186 -24.31 -2.88 -22.80
C ALA A 186 -23.95 -4.29 -22.32
N PRO A 187 -22.79 -4.85 -22.75
CA PRO A 187 -22.38 -6.21 -22.42
C PRO A 187 -22.22 -6.42 -20.91
N LEU A 188 -22.62 -7.61 -20.43
CA LEU A 188 -22.34 -8.10 -19.08
C LEU A 188 -21.14 -9.06 -19.11
N MET A 189 -20.09 -8.71 -18.38
CA MET A 189 -18.88 -9.54 -18.22
C MET A 189 -18.75 -10.03 -16.79
N VAL A 190 -18.10 -11.18 -16.60
CA VAL A 190 -17.82 -11.77 -15.28
C VAL A 190 -16.33 -11.75 -14.98
N THR A 191 -15.98 -11.42 -13.74
CA THR A 191 -14.63 -11.57 -13.20
C THR A 191 -14.67 -11.92 -11.73
N THR A 192 -13.49 -12.19 -11.14
CA THR A 192 -13.36 -12.48 -9.72
C THR A 192 -13.09 -11.23 -8.87
N ASN A 193 -13.32 -11.32 -7.56
CA ASN A 193 -13.08 -10.22 -6.63
C ASN A 193 -11.61 -10.02 -6.22
N PHE A 194 -10.65 -10.66 -6.88
CA PHE A 194 -9.24 -10.33 -6.67
C PHE A 194 -8.90 -8.98 -7.31
N SER A 195 -8.40 -8.03 -6.52
CA SER A 195 -8.18 -6.64 -7.00
C SER A 195 -7.37 -6.53 -8.28
N ILE A 196 -6.27 -7.28 -8.42
CA ILE A 196 -5.45 -7.24 -9.64
C ILE A 196 -6.26 -7.75 -10.84
N THR A 197 -7.00 -8.84 -10.68
CA THR A 197 -7.86 -9.36 -11.76
C THR A 197 -8.98 -8.38 -12.11
N TYR A 198 -9.64 -7.80 -11.12
CA TYR A 198 -10.67 -6.78 -11.32
C TYR A 198 -10.12 -5.58 -12.09
N PHE A 199 -9.03 -4.96 -11.63
CA PHE A 199 -8.47 -3.78 -12.27
C PHE A 199 -7.88 -4.08 -13.66
N SER A 200 -7.34 -5.29 -13.89
CA SER A 200 -6.92 -5.70 -15.23
C SER A 200 -8.08 -5.74 -16.21
N VAL A 201 -9.27 -6.19 -15.79
CA VAL A 201 -10.47 -6.20 -16.66
C VAL A 201 -11.07 -4.79 -16.76
N ALA A 202 -11.30 -4.14 -15.63
CA ALA A 202 -11.98 -2.85 -15.57
C ALA A 202 -11.22 -1.76 -16.36
N ASN A 203 -9.89 -1.71 -16.25
CA ASN A 203 -9.09 -0.70 -16.95
C ASN A 203 -9.09 -0.91 -18.48
N GLU A 204 -9.11 -2.16 -18.95
CA GLU A 204 -9.16 -2.45 -20.39
C GLU A 204 -10.53 -2.08 -20.97
N VAL A 205 -11.61 -2.34 -20.23
CA VAL A 205 -12.96 -1.93 -20.62
C VAL A 205 -13.08 -0.40 -20.59
N GLU A 206 -12.61 0.25 -19.52
CA GLU A 206 -12.61 1.71 -19.39
C GLU A 206 -11.82 2.35 -20.54
N GLY A 207 -10.59 1.89 -20.78
CA GLY A 207 -9.70 2.36 -21.84
C GLY A 207 -10.22 2.10 -23.26
N SER A 208 -11.09 1.11 -23.44
CA SER A 208 -11.77 0.86 -24.72
C SER A 208 -12.78 1.96 -25.09
N GLY A 209 -13.26 2.70 -24.10
CA GLY A 209 -14.36 3.67 -24.22
C GLY A 209 -15.75 3.06 -24.36
N GLN A 210 -15.88 1.72 -24.32
CA GLN A 210 -17.18 1.05 -24.44
C GLN A 210 -17.87 0.93 -23.07
N PRO A 211 -19.20 1.14 -23.00
CA PRO A 211 -19.98 0.84 -21.80
C PRO A 211 -19.99 -0.66 -21.52
N ALA A 212 -19.88 -1.06 -20.26
CA ALA A 212 -20.14 -2.45 -19.86
C ALA A 212 -20.55 -2.58 -18.39
N TRP A 213 -21.28 -3.64 -18.11
CA TRP A 213 -21.51 -4.14 -16.76
C TRP A 213 -20.45 -5.19 -16.40
N LEU A 214 -19.85 -5.07 -15.21
CA LEU A 214 -18.89 -6.05 -14.70
C LEU A 214 -19.42 -6.70 -13.42
N LEU A 215 -19.84 -7.96 -13.54
CA LEU A 215 -20.18 -8.83 -12.42
C LEU A 215 -18.88 -9.33 -11.75
N VAL A 216 -18.65 -8.90 -10.52
CA VAL A 216 -17.52 -9.30 -9.68
C VAL A 216 -18.02 -10.34 -8.69
N THR A 217 -17.62 -11.59 -8.89
CA THR A 217 -18.04 -12.72 -8.04
C THR A 217 -17.10 -12.90 -6.84
N ASP A 218 -17.62 -13.37 -5.71
CA ASP A 218 -16.78 -13.68 -4.56
C ASP A 218 -15.96 -14.96 -4.78
N SER A 219 -14.64 -14.79 -4.94
CA SER A 219 -13.66 -15.87 -5.06
C SER A 219 -12.67 -15.89 -3.89
N GLU A 220 -13.02 -15.30 -2.75
CA GLU A 220 -12.14 -15.12 -1.59
C GLU A 220 -10.85 -14.36 -1.95
N GLY A 221 -10.90 -13.48 -2.96
CA GLY A 221 -9.77 -12.69 -3.42
C GLY A 221 -8.77 -13.45 -4.26
N MET A 222 -9.16 -14.55 -4.89
CA MET A 222 -8.31 -15.32 -5.80
C MET A 222 -8.52 -14.92 -7.26
N SER A 223 -7.43 -14.99 -8.05
CA SER A 223 -7.50 -14.79 -9.51
C SER A 223 -8.38 -15.85 -10.17
N VAL A 224 -8.83 -15.61 -11.41
CA VAL A 224 -9.70 -16.52 -12.18
C VAL A 224 -9.25 -17.98 -12.10
N LEU A 225 -8.02 -18.28 -12.53
CA LEU A 225 -7.52 -19.66 -12.60
C LEU A 225 -7.27 -20.27 -11.21
N THR A 226 -6.79 -19.48 -10.25
CA THR A 226 -6.58 -19.96 -8.88
C THR A 226 -7.92 -20.29 -8.21
N ALA A 227 -8.92 -19.44 -8.37
CA ALA A 227 -10.25 -19.63 -7.82
C ALA A 227 -10.96 -20.84 -8.45
N TRP A 228 -10.88 -20.97 -9.78
CA TRP A 228 -11.43 -22.12 -10.50
C TRP A 228 -10.79 -23.43 -10.02
N ALA A 229 -9.46 -23.49 -9.96
CA ALA A 229 -8.74 -24.67 -9.48
C ALA A 229 -9.06 -25.02 -8.02
N ALA A 230 -9.45 -24.04 -7.21
CA ALA A 230 -9.85 -24.22 -5.81
C ALA A 230 -11.35 -24.49 -5.60
N GLY A 231 -12.16 -24.58 -6.66
CA GLY A 231 -13.63 -24.72 -6.55
C GLY A 231 -14.31 -23.50 -5.92
N LYS A 232 -13.72 -22.32 -6.13
CA LYS A 232 -14.21 -21.02 -5.63
C LYS A 232 -14.68 -20.10 -6.75
N PHE A 233 -14.63 -20.58 -7.99
CA PHE A 233 -15.16 -19.90 -9.17
C PHE A 233 -15.63 -20.96 -10.16
N ASP A 234 -16.88 -21.39 -9.97
CA ASP A 234 -17.60 -22.41 -10.72
C ASP A 234 -18.96 -21.86 -11.18
N ALA A 235 -19.70 -22.63 -11.98
CA ALA A 235 -20.99 -22.23 -12.52
C ALA A 235 -22.01 -21.88 -11.43
N GLU A 236 -22.13 -22.71 -10.39
CA GLU A 236 -23.07 -22.51 -9.28
C GLU A 236 -22.82 -21.15 -8.58
N ARG A 237 -21.56 -20.82 -8.28
CA ARG A 237 -21.20 -19.55 -7.62
C ARG A 237 -21.47 -18.35 -8.52
N VAL A 238 -21.11 -18.43 -9.80
CA VAL A 238 -21.36 -17.34 -10.75
C VAL A 238 -22.86 -17.10 -10.88
N ALA A 239 -23.67 -18.15 -11.05
CA ALA A 239 -25.12 -18.05 -11.14
C ALA A 239 -25.76 -17.52 -9.84
N LYS A 240 -25.26 -17.96 -8.69
CA LYS A 240 -25.70 -17.47 -7.38
C LYS A 240 -25.45 -15.97 -7.23
N ASP A 241 -24.25 -15.50 -7.56
CA ASP A 241 -23.89 -14.09 -7.46
C ASP A 241 -24.66 -13.23 -8.48
N ALA A 242 -24.83 -13.73 -9.71
CA ALA A 242 -25.65 -13.08 -10.74
C ALA A 242 -27.09 -12.84 -10.24
N LYS A 243 -27.72 -13.88 -9.68
CA LYS A 243 -29.07 -13.80 -9.09
C LYS A 243 -29.08 -12.87 -7.85
N ALA A 244 -28.09 -12.99 -6.97
CA ALA A 244 -28.01 -12.19 -5.75
C ALA A 244 -27.83 -10.68 -6.01
N PHE A 245 -27.17 -10.32 -7.12
CA PHE A 245 -26.94 -8.94 -7.52
C PHE A 245 -27.93 -8.42 -8.58
N ASN A 246 -29.00 -9.17 -8.86
CA ASN A 246 -30.08 -8.80 -9.78
C ASN A 246 -29.58 -8.37 -11.17
N VAL A 247 -28.67 -9.14 -11.78
CA VAL A 247 -28.14 -8.78 -13.11
C VAL A 247 -29.24 -8.72 -14.19
N ASP A 248 -30.32 -9.49 -14.05
CA ASP A 248 -31.47 -9.46 -14.95
C ASP A 248 -32.18 -8.09 -14.99
N GLU A 249 -32.04 -7.26 -13.95
CA GLU A 249 -32.61 -5.91 -13.92
C GLU A 249 -31.72 -4.88 -14.62
N LYS A 250 -30.43 -5.22 -14.80
CA LYS A 250 -29.40 -4.33 -15.35
C LYS A 250 -29.33 -4.36 -16.87
N VAL A 251 -29.60 -5.52 -17.47
CA VAL A 251 -29.53 -5.73 -18.92
C VAL A 251 -30.90 -6.12 -19.51
N SER A 252 -31.14 -5.77 -20.77
CA SER A 252 -32.33 -6.17 -21.54
C SER A 252 -32.15 -7.54 -22.20
N HIS A 253 -30.90 -7.94 -22.38
CA HIS A 253 -30.48 -9.21 -22.96
C HIS A 253 -30.13 -10.22 -21.86
N HIS A 254 -30.17 -11.51 -22.18
CA HIS A 254 -29.69 -12.56 -21.29
C HIS A 254 -28.43 -13.16 -21.90
N LYS A 255 -27.34 -12.40 -21.88
CA LYS A 255 -26.03 -12.86 -22.36
C LYS A 255 -24.95 -12.43 -21.40
N MET A 256 -24.02 -13.33 -21.12
CA MET A 256 -22.97 -13.12 -20.14
C MET A 256 -21.62 -13.59 -20.69
N ILE A 257 -20.61 -12.73 -20.62
CA ILE A 257 -19.26 -13.02 -21.09
C ILE A 257 -18.40 -13.50 -19.92
N ILE A 258 -17.93 -14.75 -19.96
CA ILE A 258 -17.02 -15.32 -18.96
C ILE A 258 -15.55 -15.25 -19.41
N PRO A 259 -14.58 -15.25 -18.47
CA PRO A 259 -13.16 -15.26 -18.84
C PRO A 259 -12.78 -16.51 -19.66
N GLY A 260 -12.00 -16.34 -20.73
CA GLY A 260 -11.66 -17.41 -21.66
C GLY A 260 -10.86 -18.57 -21.05
N HIS A 261 -10.20 -18.33 -19.92
CA HIS A 261 -9.49 -19.36 -19.16
C HIS A 261 -10.40 -20.37 -18.48
N VAL A 262 -11.68 -20.04 -18.26
CA VAL A 262 -12.66 -20.91 -17.63
C VAL A 262 -13.79 -21.28 -18.59
N ALA A 263 -13.54 -21.27 -19.90
CA ALA A 263 -14.52 -21.65 -20.92
C ALA A 263 -15.25 -22.97 -20.63
N VAL A 264 -14.59 -23.89 -19.91
CA VAL A 264 -15.13 -25.19 -19.49
C VAL A 264 -16.38 -25.10 -18.61
N ILE A 265 -16.61 -23.98 -17.90
CA ILE A 265 -17.80 -23.82 -17.03
C ILE A 265 -19.04 -23.33 -17.80
N SER A 266 -18.91 -22.97 -19.08
CA SER A 266 -20.00 -22.37 -19.86
C SER A 266 -21.26 -23.22 -19.90
N GLY A 267 -21.14 -24.51 -20.23
CA GLY A 267 -22.30 -25.41 -20.31
C GLY A 267 -23.00 -25.61 -18.97
N GLU A 268 -22.24 -25.78 -17.88
CA GLU A 268 -22.80 -25.90 -16.53
C GLU A 268 -23.48 -24.59 -16.08
N LEU A 269 -22.94 -23.44 -16.49
CA LEU A 269 -23.54 -22.14 -16.21
C LEU A 269 -24.83 -21.91 -17.02
N GLU A 270 -24.90 -22.38 -18.26
CA GLU A 270 -26.16 -22.41 -19.05
C GLU A 270 -27.21 -23.32 -18.40
N GLU A 271 -26.82 -24.45 -17.79
CA GLU A 271 -27.74 -25.30 -17.04
C GLU A 271 -28.29 -24.59 -15.77
N GLU A 272 -27.45 -23.83 -15.06
CA GLU A 272 -27.84 -23.05 -13.87
C GLU A 272 -28.63 -21.77 -14.19
N MET A 273 -28.49 -21.26 -15.41
CA MET A 273 -29.15 -20.07 -15.94
C MET A 273 -29.71 -20.32 -17.36
N PRO A 274 -30.78 -21.13 -17.51
CA PRO A 274 -31.25 -21.62 -18.83
C PRO A 274 -31.67 -20.54 -19.83
N ASP A 275 -32.03 -19.35 -19.35
CA ASP A 275 -32.44 -18.23 -20.21
C ASP A 275 -31.24 -17.39 -20.68
N TRP A 276 -30.03 -17.68 -20.19
CA TRP A 276 -28.81 -16.91 -20.47
C TRP A 276 -27.89 -17.61 -21.48
N GLU A 277 -27.46 -16.88 -22.50
CA GLU A 277 -26.40 -17.28 -23.44
C GLU A 277 -25.02 -16.99 -22.81
N ILE A 278 -24.19 -18.02 -22.62
CA ILE A 278 -22.86 -17.85 -22.04
C ILE A 278 -21.80 -17.73 -23.15
N MET A 279 -21.28 -16.52 -23.30
CA MET A 279 -20.22 -16.21 -24.25
C MET A 279 -18.84 -16.40 -23.63
N VAL A 280 -17.94 -17.04 -24.35
CA VAL A 280 -16.54 -17.19 -23.93
C VAL A 280 -15.74 -15.97 -24.40
N GLY A 281 -15.27 -15.17 -23.45
CA GLY A 281 -14.40 -14.02 -23.68
C GLY A 281 -12.94 -14.40 -23.96
N PRO A 282 -12.05 -13.40 -24.11
CA PRO A 282 -10.62 -13.66 -24.28
C PRO A 282 -9.99 -14.24 -23.01
N ARG A 283 -8.81 -14.86 -23.18
CA ARG A 283 -8.01 -15.36 -22.06
C ARG A 283 -7.31 -14.22 -21.31
N GLU A 284 -6.84 -13.22 -22.04
CA GLU A 284 -6.14 -12.06 -21.49
C GLU A 284 -7.02 -10.82 -21.57
N ALA A 285 -6.95 -9.96 -20.56
CA ALA A 285 -7.79 -8.77 -20.48
C ALA A 285 -7.49 -7.75 -21.60
N VAL A 286 -6.24 -7.69 -22.08
CA VAL A 286 -5.81 -6.78 -23.16
C VAL A 286 -6.57 -6.99 -24.48
N ASP A 287 -7.16 -8.18 -24.67
CA ASP A 287 -7.90 -8.52 -25.88
C ASP A 287 -9.40 -8.17 -25.79
N ILE A 288 -9.88 -7.69 -24.62
CA ILE A 288 -11.31 -7.36 -24.40
C ILE A 288 -11.79 -6.34 -25.43
N THR A 289 -11.01 -5.28 -25.67
CA THR A 289 -11.39 -4.24 -26.63
C THR A 289 -11.65 -4.81 -28.03
N SER A 290 -10.78 -5.71 -28.50
CA SER A 290 -10.91 -6.33 -29.82
C SER A 290 -12.07 -7.33 -29.86
N TYR A 291 -12.26 -8.08 -28.78
CA TYR A 291 -13.37 -9.02 -28.63
C TYR A 291 -14.72 -8.31 -28.70
N LEU A 292 -14.93 -7.26 -27.90
CA LEU A 292 -16.21 -6.55 -27.87
C LEU A 292 -16.53 -5.92 -29.23
N LYS A 293 -15.55 -5.34 -29.92
CA LYS A 293 -15.74 -4.81 -31.30
C LYS A 293 -16.16 -5.87 -32.31
N ALA A 294 -15.71 -7.11 -32.15
CA ALA A 294 -16.00 -8.20 -33.08
C ALA A 294 -17.29 -8.95 -32.75
N MET A 295 -17.56 -9.14 -31.46
CA MET A 295 -18.58 -10.06 -30.96
C MET A 295 -19.79 -9.34 -30.35
N TRP A 296 -19.68 -8.06 -30.04
CA TRP A 296 -20.73 -7.24 -29.45
C TRP A 296 -20.95 -5.98 -30.30
N LEU A 297 -21.70 -6.16 -31.39
CA LEU A 297 -22.06 -5.09 -32.29
C LEU A 297 -23.30 -4.37 -31.75
N ASN A 298 -23.18 -3.07 -31.51
CA ASN A 298 -24.30 -2.17 -31.18
C ASN A 298 -25.46 -2.28 -32.18
#